data_AF-A0A1F7G0T5-F1
#
_entry.id   AF-A0A1F7G0T5-F1
#
_cell.length_a   1.000
_cell.length_b   1.000
_cell.length_c   1.000
_cell.angle_alpha   90.00
_cell.angle_beta   90.00
_cell.angle_gamma   90.00
#
_symmetry.space_group_name_H-M   'P 1'
#
loop_
_entity.id
_entity.type
_entity.pdbx_description
1 polymer ?
#
loop_
_entity_poly.entity_id
_entity_poly.type
_entity_poly.pdbx_seq_one_letter_code
_entity_poly.pdbx_strand_id
1 'polypeptide(L)'
;MLLEAMRTPACGVMIARGDLAVECGYQRLAEVQEEILWVCEAAHAPVIWATQVLENLARDGIPSRAEISDAALGNRAECVMLNKGTHILAAVETLDDILRRMQNHQDKKSSMMRKLKMANTFSFSCLTAQCNPGDDPSTHPVQLQDSQAVLKKTPAFQKHPALNNSVIQES
;
A
#
# COMPACT_ATOMS: atom_id res chain seq x y z
N MET A 1 6.68 -8.74 -17.17
CA MET A 1 7.02 -7.89 -16.02
C MET A 1 6.40 -8.44 -14.74
N LEU A 2 5.08 -8.36 -14.52
CA LEU A 2 4.46 -8.82 -13.27
C LEU A 2 4.70 -10.31 -12.95
N LEU A 3 4.55 -11.20 -13.93
CA LEU A 3 4.78 -12.65 -13.75
C LEU A 3 6.23 -12.99 -13.36
N GLU A 4 7.21 -12.19 -13.81
CA GLU A 4 8.61 -12.37 -13.41
C GLU A 4 8.83 -11.86 -11.99
N ALA A 5 8.23 -10.71 -11.64
CA ALA A 5 8.32 -10.16 -10.30
C ALA A 5 7.69 -11.10 -9.25
N MET A 6 6.61 -11.80 -9.60
CA MET A 6 5.96 -12.83 -8.76
C MET A 6 6.82 -14.09 -8.52
N ARG A 7 7.93 -14.29 -9.24
CA ARG A 7 8.88 -15.38 -8.93
C ARG A 7 9.68 -15.08 -7.67
N THR A 8 9.75 -13.81 -7.25
CA THR A 8 10.42 -13.39 -6.03
C THR A 8 9.44 -13.52 -4.86
N PRO A 9 9.85 -14.14 -3.73
CA PRO A 9 8.97 -14.38 -2.59
C PRO A 9 8.47 -13.11 -1.88
N ALA A 10 9.06 -11.94 -2.15
CA ALA A 10 8.65 -10.64 -1.65
C ALA A 10 8.55 -9.66 -2.83
N CYS A 11 7.36 -9.55 -3.43
CA CYS A 11 7.08 -8.61 -4.51
C CYS A 11 5.83 -7.80 -4.16
N GLY A 12 5.89 -6.49 -4.39
CA GLY A 12 4.75 -5.57 -4.32
C GLY A 12 4.77 -4.62 -5.51
N VAL A 13 3.64 -3.97 -5.75
CA VAL A 13 3.47 -2.99 -6.84
C VAL A 13 3.22 -1.63 -6.25
N MET A 14 3.94 -0.60 -6.72
CA MET A 14 3.68 0.78 -6.35
C MET A 14 3.05 1.51 -7.53
N ILE A 15 1.92 2.16 -7.31
CA ILE A 15 1.28 3.02 -8.31
C ILE A 15 1.83 4.44 -8.12
N ALA A 16 2.93 4.76 -8.80
CA ALA A 16 3.51 6.09 -8.84
C ALA A 16 2.75 6.96 -9.85
N ARG A 17 1.68 7.61 -9.39
CA ARG A 17 0.69 8.29 -10.25
C ARG A 17 1.26 9.49 -10.99
N GLY A 18 2.25 10.17 -10.42
CA GLY A 18 2.99 11.24 -11.10
C GLY A 18 3.68 10.76 -12.38
N ASP A 19 4.51 9.71 -12.27
CA ASP A 19 5.20 9.12 -13.42
C ASP A 19 4.21 8.47 -14.39
N LEU A 20 3.20 7.78 -13.85
CA LEU A 20 2.17 7.14 -14.68
C LEU A 20 1.42 8.16 -15.52
N ALA A 21 1.10 9.35 -14.98
CA ALA A 21 0.42 10.40 -15.72
C ALA A 21 1.27 10.97 -16.87
N VAL A 22 2.59 11.02 -16.70
CA VAL A 22 3.52 11.43 -17.77
C VAL A 22 3.52 10.42 -18.90
N GLU A 23 3.52 9.13 -18.58
CA GLU A 23 3.60 8.04 -19.56
C GLU A 23 2.27 7.77 -20.29
N CYS A 24 1.14 7.68 -19.57
CA CYS A 24 -0.16 7.32 -20.17
C CYS A 24 -1.06 8.52 -20.49
N GLY A 25 -0.69 9.72 -20.05
CA GLY A 25 -1.52 10.92 -20.11
C GLY A 25 -2.62 10.94 -19.02
N TYR A 26 -3.05 12.16 -18.65
CA TYR A 26 -4.04 12.38 -17.60
C TYR A 26 -5.42 11.78 -17.89
N GLN A 27 -5.80 11.69 -19.17
CA GLN A 27 -7.11 11.18 -19.58
C GLN A 27 -7.28 9.69 -19.26
N ARG A 28 -6.19 8.93 -19.30
CA ARG A 28 -6.18 7.47 -19.08
C ARG A 28 -5.69 7.08 -17.70
N LEU A 29 -5.23 8.03 -16.90
CA LEU A 29 -4.65 7.77 -15.59
C LEU A 29 -5.61 6.96 -14.69
N ALA A 30 -6.88 7.36 -14.62
CA ALA A 30 -7.88 6.66 -13.82
C ALA A 30 -8.16 5.24 -14.31
N GLU A 31 -8.22 5.03 -15.63
CA GLU A 31 -8.40 3.71 -16.25
C GLU A 31 -7.23 2.78 -15.88
N VAL A 32 -6.00 3.23 -16.10
CA VAL A 32 -4.80 2.40 -15.90
C VAL A 32 -4.58 2.07 -14.41
N GLN A 33 -4.92 2.99 -13.50
CA GLN A 33 -4.83 2.72 -12.06
C GLN A 33 -5.77 1.59 -11.61
N GLU A 34 -7.01 1.59 -12.10
CA GLU A 34 -7.97 0.53 -11.79
C GLU A 34 -7.56 -0.81 -12.40
N GLU A 35 -7.02 -0.81 -13.63
CA GLU A 35 -6.47 -2.01 -14.24
C GLU A 35 -5.31 -2.59 -13.42
N ILE A 36 -4.38 -1.76 -12.96
CA ILE A 36 -3.27 -2.20 -12.11
C ILE A 36 -3.80 -2.79 -10.81
N LEU A 37 -4.75 -2.12 -10.14
CA LEU A 37 -5.36 -2.61 -8.91
C LEU A 37 -6.01 -3.98 -9.12
N TRP A 38 -6.80 -4.17 -10.18
CA TRP A 38 -7.45 -5.45 -10.47
C TRP A 38 -6.46 -6.57 -10.76
N VAL A 39 -5.42 -6.29 -11.56
CA VAL A 39 -4.41 -7.28 -11.89
C VAL A 39 -3.63 -7.68 -10.62
N CYS A 40 -3.27 -6.73 -9.77
CA CYS A 40 -2.55 -7.00 -8.53
C CYS A 40 -3.43 -7.74 -7.51
N GLU A 41 -4.71 -7.39 -7.42
CA GLU A 41 -5.69 -8.11 -6.59
C GLU A 41 -5.82 -9.57 -7.04
N ALA A 42 -5.95 -9.82 -8.35
CA ALA A 42 -6.00 -11.18 -8.90
C ALA A 42 -4.69 -11.95 -8.66
N ALA A 43 -3.54 -11.27 -8.73
CA ALA A 43 -2.22 -11.82 -8.47
C ALA A 43 -1.92 -12.02 -6.98
N HIS A 44 -2.75 -11.50 -6.07
CA HIS A 44 -2.49 -11.40 -4.64
C HIS A 44 -1.18 -10.65 -4.32
N ALA A 45 -0.81 -9.68 -5.16
CA ALA A 45 0.35 -8.82 -4.98
C ALA A 45 -0.08 -7.54 -4.23
N PRO A 46 0.57 -7.18 -3.11
CA PRO A 46 0.24 -5.96 -2.38
C PRO A 46 0.56 -4.71 -3.20
N VAL A 47 -0.32 -3.73 -3.14
CA VAL A 47 -0.24 -2.46 -3.85
C VAL A 47 -0.03 -1.29 -2.88
N ILE A 48 0.89 -0.40 -3.23
CA ILE A 48 1.09 0.89 -2.57
C ILE A 48 0.47 1.97 -3.47
N TRP A 49 -0.53 2.67 -2.95
CA TRP A 49 -1.10 3.87 -3.56
C TRP A 49 -0.19 5.06 -3.25
N ALA A 50 0.53 5.56 -4.27
CA ALA A 50 1.61 6.52 -4.06
C ALA A 50 1.45 7.82 -4.83
N THR A 51 2.21 8.82 -4.37
CA THR A 51 2.33 10.19 -4.90
C THR A 51 1.07 11.04 -4.81
N GLN A 52 1.20 12.33 -4.46
CA GLN A 52 0.12 13.33 -4.48
C GLN A 52 -1.13 12.99 -3.63
N VAL A 53 -0.99 12.13 -2.62
CA VAL A 53 -2.07 11.86 -1.67
C VAL A 53 -1.98 12.86 -0.53
N LEU A 54 -3.03 13.66 -0.33
CA LEU A 54 -3.08 14.71 0.71
C LEU A 54 -1.83 15.62 0.70
N GLU A 55 -1.30 15.93 -0.49
CA GLU A 55 -0.07 16.71 -0.66
C GLU A 55 -0.20 18.13 -0.10
N ASN A 56 -1.30 18.83 -0.41
CA ASN A 56 -1.58 20.17 0.09
C ASN A 56 -1.82 20.16 1.60
N LEU A 57 -2.44 19.10 2.12
CA LEU A 57 -2.59 18.96 3.56
C LEU A 57 -1.22 18.78 4.22
N ALA A 58 -0.34 17.95 3.68
CA ALA A 58 1.00 17.76 4.22
C ALA A 58 1.86 19.04 4.16
N ARG A 59 1.74 19.84 3.09
CA ARG A 59 2.52 21.07 2.88
C ARG A 59 1.90 22.30 3.56
N ASP A 60 0.65 22.59 3.25
CA ASP A 60 -0.01 23.86 3.56
C ASP A 60 -1.05 23.72 4.69
N GLY A 61 -1.30 22.49 5.17
CA GLY A 61 -2.22 22.22 6.27
C GLY A 61 -3.71 22.20 5.88
N ILE A 62 -4.02 22.37 4.60
CA ILE A 62 -5.40 22.44 4.09
C ILE A 62 -5.56 21.47 2.91
N PRO A 63 -6.44 20.45 3.00
CA PRO A 63 -6.68 19.54 1.90
C PRO A 63 -7.64 20.16 0.87
N SER A 64 -7.42 19.83 -0.40
CA SER A 64 -8.41 20.08 -1.46
C SER A 64 -9.49 19.00 -1.48
N ARG A 65 -10.65 19.32 -2.07
CA ARG A 65 -11.74 18.33 -2.27
C ARG A 65 -11.28 17.11 -3.06
N ALA A 66 -10.43 17.34 -4.08
CA ALA A 66 -9.90 16.28 -4.91
C ALA A 66 -9.03 15.32 -4.09
N GLU A 67 -8.20 15.82 -3.19
CA GLU A 67 -7.33 14.98 -2.35
C GLU A 67 -8.10 14.16 -1.32
N ILE A 68 -9.21 14.68 -0.79
CA ILE A 68 -10.08 13.90 0.11
C ILE A 68 -10.72 12.72 -0.63
N SER A 69 -11.27 12.97 -1.83
CA SER A 69 -11.82 11.91 -2.67
C SER A 69 -10.77 10.89 -3.06
N ASP A 70 -9.56 11.36 -3.36
CA ASP A 70 -8.45 10.50 -3.73
C ASP A 70 -7.94 9.61 -2.58
N ALA A 71 -7.79 10.18 -1.38
CA ALA A 71 -7.42 9.43 -0.18
C ALA A 71 -8.45 8.32 0.13
N ALA A 72 -9.73 8.57 -0.14
CA ALA A 72 -10.77 7.56 0.00
C ALA A 72 -10.64 6.42 -1.04
N LEU A 73 -10.22 6.71 -2.27
CA LEU A 73 -9.91 5.70 -3.29
C LEU A 73 -8.71 4.83 -2.90
N GLY A 74 -7.71 5.44 -2.25
CA GLY A 74 -6.53 4.75 -1.70
C GLY A 74 -6.87 3.58 -0.77
N ASN A 75 -8.09 3.52 -0.20
CA ASN A 75 -8.57 2.38 0.60
C ASN A 75 -8.62 1.04 -0.17
N ARG A 76 -8.57 1.07 -1.51
CA ARG A 76 -8.50 -0.13 -2.36
C ARG A 76 -7.12 -0.80 -2.34
N ALA A 77 -6.07 -0.01 -2.09
CA ALA A 77 -4.70 -0.49 -1.96
C ALA A 77 -4.41 -1.01 -0.55
N GLU A 78 -3.29 -1.69 -0.38
CA GLU A 78 -2.82 -2.22 0.90
C GLU A 78 -2.18 -1.13 1.78
N CYS A 79 -1.51 -0.18 1.15
CA CYS A 79 -0.90 0.97 1.79
C CYS A 79 -1.11 2.23 0.96
N VAL A 80 -1.14 3.36 1.67
CA VAL A 80 -1.13 4.69 1.09
C VAL A 80 0.17 5.37 1.51
N MET A 81 0.86 5.96 0.55
CA MET A 81 2.10 6.72 0.76
C MET A 81 1.80 8.22 0.75
N LEU A 82 2.25 8.91 1.80
CA LEU A 82 2.19 10.36 1.96
C LEU A 82 3.60 10.94 1.80
N ASN A 83 3.71 12.07 1.10
CA ASN A 83 4.97 12.81 1.04
C ASN A 83 5.18 13.62 2.32
N LYS A 84 6.43 13.83 2.73
CA LYS A 84 6.75 14.68 3.88
C LYS A 84 6.33 16.13 3.66
N GLY A 85 5.90 16.76 4.76
CA GLY A 85 5.58 18.18 4.82
C GLY A 85 5.47 18.65 6.27
N THR A 86 5.35 19.96 6.47
CA THR A 86 5.26 20.61 7.79
C THR A 86 4.06 20.12 8.62
N HIS A 87 3.00 19.65 7.96
CA HIS A 87 1.75 19.20 8.56
C HIS A 87 1.55 17.67 8.40
N ILE A 88 2.63 16.89 8.30
CA ILE A 88 2.55 15.43 8.06
C ILE A 88 1.73 14.68 9.12
N LEU A 89 1.79 15.07 10.39
CA LEU A 89 1.00 14.44 11.45
C LEU A 89 -0.50 14.62 11.20
N ALA A 90 -0.94 15.84 10.86
CA ALA A 90 -2.32 16.12 10.52
C ALA A 90 -2.77 15.38 9.26
N ALA A 91 -1.88 15.22 8.27
CA ALA A 91 -2.14 14.43 7.08
C ALA A 91 -2.35 12.94 7.40
N VAL A 92 -1.50 12.35 8.26
CA VAL A 92 -1.63 10.95 8.70
C VAL A 92 -2.91 10.73 9.50
N GLU A 93 -3.27 11.64 10.40
CA GLU A 93 -4.51 11.58 11.19
C GLU A 93 -5.75 11.66 10.29
N THR A 94 -5.76 12.64 9.37
CA THR A 94 -6.86 12.80 8.41
C THR A 94 -7.01 11.58 7.51
N LEU A 95 -5.88 11.01 7.05
CA LEU A 95 -5.89 9.79 6.27
C LEU A 95 -6.43 8.59 7.07
N ASP A 96 -5.99 8.41 8.32
CA ASP A 96 -6.50 7.34 9.20
C ASP A 96 -8.02 7.45 9.38
N ASP A 97 -8.52 8.66 9.61
CA ASP A 97 -9.95 8.92 9.75
C ASP A 97 -10.74 8.59 8.48
N ILE A 98 -10.25 9.00 7.31
CA ILE A 98 -10.87 8.69 6.02
C ILE A 98 -10.91 7.17 5.81
N LEU A 99 -9.77 6.49 5.98
CA LEU A 99 -9.65 5.05 5.75
C LEU A 99 -10.56 4.24 6.70
N ARG A 100 -10.60 4.60 7.99
CA ARG A 100 -11.49 3.95 8.97
C ARG A 100 -12.97 4.12 8.60
N ARG A 101 -13.37 5.30 8.14
CA ARG A 101 -14.77 5.55 7.70
C ARG A 101 -15.10 4.78 6.41
N MET A 102 -14.13 4.66 5.51
CA MET A 102 -14.29 3.92 4.24
C MET A 102 -14.33 2.41 4.42
N GLN A 103 -13.77 1.88 5.51
CA GLN A 103 -13.73 0.45 5.81
C GLN A 103 -15.11 -0.23 5.77
N ASN A 104 -16.18 0.47 6.16
CA ASN A 104 -17.55 -0.08 6.15
C ASN A 104 -18.24 0.01 4.78
N HIS A 105 -17.64 0.72 3.84
CA HIS A 105 -18.23 1.00 2.52
C HIS A 105 -17.54 0.23 1.39
N GLN A 106 -16.39 -0.38 1.65
CA GLN A 106 -15.61 -1.13 0.67
C GLN A 106 -15.16 -2.46 1.28
N ASP A 107 -15.85 -3.53 0.90
CA ASP A 107 -15.37 -4.89 1.14
C ASP A 107 -14.43 -5.28 0.01
N LYS A 108 -13.13 -5.36 0.30
CA LYS A 108 -12.17 -5.96 -0.64
C LYS A 108 -12.55 -7.45 -0.81
N LYS A 109 -12.67 -7.93 -2.05
CA LYS A 109 -13.09 -9.31 -2.35
C LYS A 109 -11.96 -10.29 -2.03
N SER A 110 -11.64 -10.44 -0.75
CA SER A 110 -10.76 -11.49 -0.25
C SER A 110 -11.49 -12.83 -0.17
N SER A 111 -12.16 -13.23 -1.26
CA SER A 111 -12.59 -14.60 -1.39
C SER A 111 -11.37 -15.41 -1.78
N MET A 112 -10.46 -15.64 -0.82
CA MET A 112 -9.25 -16.40 -1.02
C MET A 112 -9.63 -17.77 -1.61
N MET A 113 -9.25 -18.01 -2.87
CA MET A 113 -9.28 -19.37 -3.38
C MET A 113 -8.25 -20.18 -2.58
N ARG A 114 -8.69 -21.33 -2.06
CA ARG A 114 -7.87 -22.24 -1.26
C ARG A 114 -6.55 -22.51 -1.98
N LYS A 115 -5.42 -22.42 -1.25
CA LYS A 115 -4.07 -22.71 -1.77
C LYS A 115 -4.10 -23.96 -2.66
N LEU A 116 -3.63 -23.82 -3.90
CA LEU A 116 -3.54 -24.95 -4.82
C LEU A 116 -2.55 -25.97 -4.24
N LYS A 117 -2.93 -27.25 -4.15
CA LYS A 117 -2.08 -28.31 -3.56
C LYS A 117 -0.68 -28.40 -4.20
N MET A 118 -0.55 -27.98 -5.46
CA MET A 118 0.69 -27.98 -6.23
C MET A 118 1.71 -26.92 -5.78
N ALA A 119 1.29 -25.88 -5.05
CA ALA A 119 2.19 -24.86 -4.53
C ALA A 119 3.12 -25.38 -3.40
N ASN A 120 2.82 -26.54 -2.81
CA ASN A 120 3.71 -27.17 -1.82
C ASN A 120 4.89 -27.92 -2.45
N THR A 121 4.91 -28.09 -3.77
CA THR A 121 6.00 -28.82 -4.47
C THR A 121 7.19 -27.93 -4.80
N PHE A 122 7.03 -26.59 -4.76
CA PHE A 122 8.15 -25.65 -4.94
C PHE A 122 8.67 -25.16 -3.59
N SER A 123 9.54 -25.96 -2.98
CA SER A 123 10.33 -25.53 -1.82
C SER A 123 11.51 -24.70 -2.34
N PHE A 124 11.39 -23.37 -2.31
CA PHE A 124 12.55 -22.49 -2.40
C PHE A 124 13.10 -22.29 -0.99
N SER A 125 14.32 -22.76 -0.76
CA SER A 125 15.08 -22.50 0.46
C SER A 125 15.43 -21.01 0.53
N CYS A 126 14.60 -20.23 1.22
CA CYS A 126 14.90 -18.86 1.57
C CYS A 126 15.96 -18.86 2.70
N LEU A 127 17.09 -18.18 2.47
CA LEU A 127 18.08 -17.89 3.51
C LEU A 127 17.37 -17.10 4.62
N THR A 128 17.37 -17.66 5.82
CA THR A 128 16.85 -17.05 7.03
C THR A 128 17.62 -15.77 7.36
N ALA A 129 16.99 -14.61 7.19
CA ALA A 129 17.32 -13.46 8.03
C ALA A 129 16.86 -13.82 9.45
N GLN A 130 17.83 -14.01 10.36
CA GLN A 130 17.57 -14.30 11.76
C GLN A 130 16.93 -13.08 12.42
N CYS A 131 15.64 -13.15 12.74
CA CYS A 131 15.04 -12.31 13.77
C CYS A 131 15.01 -13.09 15.08
N ASN A 132 15.55 -12.50 16.15
CA ASN A 132 15.53 -13.09 17.49
C ASN A 132 14.10 -13.06 18.06
N PRO A 133 13.70 -14.10 18.82
CA PRO A 133 12.38 -14.17 19.44
C PRO A 133 12.35 -13.30 20.70
N GLY A 134 11.76 -12.11 20.60
CA GLY A 134 11.63 -11.21 21.76
C GLY A 134 10.92 -9.87 21.51
N ASP A 135 10.73 -9.45 20.26
CA ASP A 135 10.10 -8.16 19.97
C ASP A 135 8.58 -8.28 19.87
N ASP A 136 7.89 -7.67 20.84
CA ASP A 136 6.43 -7.54 20.92
C ASP A 136 5.93 -6.52 19.87
N PRO A 137 5.05 -6.89 18.92
CA PRO A 137 4.70 -6.04 17.77
C PRO A 137 3.72 -4.89 18.09
N SER A 138 3.31 -4.69 19.34
CA SER A 138 2.27 -3.69 19.68
C SER A 138 2.77 -2.31 20.11
N THR A 139 4.07 -2.07 20.23
CA THR A 139 4.53 -0.89 20.98
C THR A 139 5.73 -0.15 20.39
N HIS A 140 5.84 0.00 19.07
CA HIS A 140 6.78 0.97 18.51
C HIS A 140 6.22 1.66 17.26
N PRO A 141 6.00 3.00 17.26
CA PRO A 141 6.00 3.73 16.01
C PRO A 141 7.39 3.53 15.41
N VAL A 142 7.47 2.88 14.24
CA VAL A 142 8.70 2.82 13.46
C VAL A 142 9.08 4.28 13.15
N GLN A 143 9.98 4.84 13.94
CA GLN A 143 10.52 6.17 13.70
C GLN A 143 11.46 6.06 12.50
N LEU A 144 11.00 6.60 11.36
CA LEU A 144 11.81 6.82 10.17
C LEU A 144 12.59 8.13 10.34
N GLN A 145 13.79 8.04 10.88
CA GLN A 145 14.83 9.04 10.63
C GLN A 145 15.27 8.83 9.17
N ASP A 146 15.14 9.86 8.34
CA ASP A 146 15.68 10.01 6.97
C ASP A 146 14.82 9.68 5.73
N SER A 147 13.64 9.05 5.83
CA SER A 147 12.84 8.72 4.63
C SER A 147 11.94 9.87 4.14
N GLN A 148 11.93 10.25 2.87
CA GLN A 148 11.13 11.41 2.40
C GLN A 148 9.59 11.22 2.39
N ALA A 149 9.11 10.06 2.82
CA ALA A 149 7.70 9.69 2.80
C ALA A 149 7.26 8.94 4.06
N VAL A 150 5.95 8.80 4.23
CA VAL A 150 5.30 8.05 5.32
C VAL A 150 4.30 7.09 4.71
N LEU A 151 4.35 5.82 5.12
CA LEU A 151 3.41 4.78 4.70
C LEU A 151 2.34 4.52 5.75
N LYS A 152 1.08 4.49 5.33
CA LYS A 152 -0.07 4.14 6.15
C LYS A 152 -0.74 2.88 5.60
N LYS A 153 -0.74 1.80 6.40
CA LYS A 153 -1.49 0.56 6.10
C LYS A 153 -2.98 0.85 6.08
N THR A 154 -3.68 0.36 5.06
CA THR A 154 -5.14 0.43 5.00
C THR A 154 -5.75 -0.67 5.88
N PRO A 155 -6.97 -0.46 6.42
CA PRO A 155 -7.64 -1.48 7.21
C PRO A 155 -7.92 -2.78 6.44
N ALA A 156 -8.04 -2.70 5.11
CA ALA A 156 -8.18 -3.87 4.24
C ALA A 156 -6.96 -4.79 4.31
N PHE A 157 -5.75 -4.23 4.47
CA PHE A 157 -4.50 -4.99 4.57
C PHE A 157 -4.32 -5.71 5.92
N GLN A 158 -4.74 -5.08 7.03
CA GLN A 158 -4.55 -5.63 8.38
C GLN A 158 -5.31 -6.94 8.65
N LYS A 159 -6.27 -7.31 7.78
CA LYS A 159 -6.99 -8.59 7.86
C LYS A 159 -6.22 -9.76 7.24
N HIS A 160 -5.04 -9.54 6.61
CA HIS A 160 -4.32 -10.56 5.86
C HIS A 160 -3.16 -11.19 6.67
N PRO A 161 -3.30 -12.44 7.18
CA PRO A 161 -2.31 -13.04 8.10
C PRO A 161 -0.96 -13.35 7.46
N ALA A 162 -0.89 -13.50 6.13
CA ALA A 162 0.36 -13.87 5.42
C ALA A 162 1.33 -12.70 5.19
N LEU A 163 0.92 -11.45 5.42
CA LEU A 163 1.71 -10.26 5.08
C LEU A 163 2.01 -9.36 6.29
N ASN A 164 1.62 -9.76 7.51
CA ASN A 164 1.93 -9.02 8.74
C ASN A 164 3.43 -8.87 9.02
N ASN A 165 4.27 -9.76 8.47
CA ASN A 165 5.73 -9.71 8.58
C ASN A 165 6.43 -9.18 7.32
N SER A 166 5.69 -8.72 6.31
CA SER A 166 6.31 -8.11 5.14
C SER A 166 6.73 -6.68 5.49
N VAL A 167 8.04 -6.51 5.67
CA VAL A 167 8.70 -5.20 5.69
C VAL A 167 8.47 -4.60 4.31
N ILE A 168 7.68 -3.53 4.24
CA ILE A 168 7.62 -2.71 3.04
C ILE A 168 8.94 -1.94 3.05
N GLN A 169 9.97 -2.52 2.42
CA GLN A 169 11.24 -1.83 2.22
C GLN A 169 10.99 -0.65 1.30
N GLU A 170 11.35 0.54 1.78
CA GLU A 170 11.39 1.76 0.98
C GLU A 170 12.47 1.66 -0.10
N SER A 171 12.19 2.26 -1.25
CA SER A 171 13.16 2.54 -2.33
C SER A 171 13.95 3.81 -2.03
#